data_AF-A0A0Q6VX43-F1
#
_entry.id   AF-A0A0Q6VX43-F1
#
_cell.length_a   1.000
_cell.length_b   1.000
_cell.length_c   1.000
_cell.angle_alpha   90.00
_cell.angle_beta   90.00
_cell.angle_gamma   90.00
#
_symmetry.space_group_name_H-M   'P 1'
#
loop_
_entity.id
_entity.type
_entity.pdbx_description
1 polymer ?
#
loop_
_entity_poly.entity_id
_entity_poly.type
_entity_poly.pdbx_seq_one_letter_code
_entity_poly.pdbx_strand_id
1 'polypeptide(L)'
;MRFIAVALMLSAALPASAQLIAGLGGEIDTMEATPLPLPPKGGVQDEINRNAGASLRRFDRFYTLNAGNLSNVTLVPDPANGRRNVFHMVLRNTDPDSAGAKRTEVVPTYEYMRQGVRWYAASVYFPTDWVTESEPGRPVVVFQLNSAKGVFAGPPPMALEASDGLLRLHTTANHRNATDTTVPTRANASVKTVVLDKLRLGQWYCFVVRADWQHRLGTGALQLWMNGEPAYATNNLSSHYANELGNFPKTGLYQPGTMHVASRHVYTDFVHIGAADSTMEELYARTPCAG
;
A
#
# COMPACT_ATOMS: atom_id res chain seq x y z
N MET A 1 17.72 66.19 8.64
CA MET A 1 17.10 64.99 9.25
C MET A 1 16.91 63.96 8.14
N ARG A 2 17.65 62.85 8.21
CA ARG A 2 17.59 61.74 7.25
C ARG A 2 16.59 60.72 7.76
N PHE A 3 15.56 60.39 6.99
CA PHE A 3 14.71 59.23 7.25
C PHE A 3 14.92 58.18 6.16
N ILE A 4 15.22 56.98 6.64
CA ILE A 4 15.63 55.79 5.92
C ILE A 4 14.39 55.13 5.30
N ALA A 5 14.45 54.84 4.00
CA ALA A 5 13.48 53.98 3.32
C ALA A 5 13.70 52.54 3.78
N VAL A 6 12.69 51.95 4.45
CA VAL A 6 12.65 50.53 4.79
C VAL A 6 12.11 49.78 3.59
N ALA A 7 12.99 49.02 2.93
CA ALA A 7 12.60 48.08 1.89
C ALA A 7 11.90 46.87 2.53
N LEU A 8 10.62 46.66 2.21
CA LEU A 8 9.91 45.42 2.47
C LEU A 8 10.56 44.31 1.64
N MET A 9 11.29 43.39 2.29
CA MET A 9 11.58 42.09 1.69
C MET A 9 10.35 41.20 1.83
N LEU A 10 9.56 41.11 0.75
CA LEU A 10 8.67 39.96 0.56
C LEU A 10 9.56 38.72 0.40
N SER A 11 9.62 37.89 1.44
CA SER A 11 10.04 36.50 1.28
C SER A 11 8.92 35.79 0.53
N ALA A 12 9.10 35.65 -0.79
CA ALA A 12 8.33 34.68 -1.54
C ALA A 12 8.67 33.31 -0.96
N ALA A 13 7.75 32.74 -0.19
CA ALA A 13 7.78 31.33 0.15
C ALA A 13 7.86 30.58 -1.19
N LEU A 14 9.00 29.94 -1.43
CA LEU A 14 9.12 28.98 -2.52
C LEU A 14 7.97 27.97 -2.34
N PRO A 15 7.18 27.68 -3.38
CA PRO A 15 6.23 26.58 -3.28
C PRO A 15 7.04 25.35 -2.89
N ALA A 16 6.63 24.67 -1.82
CA ALA A 16 7.08 23.33 -1.54
C ALA A 16 6.69 22.50 -2.76
N SER A 17 7.63 22.32 -3.68
CA SER A 17 7.47 21.54 -4.88
C SER A 17 6.99 20.17 -4.44
N ALA A 18 5.71 19.90 -4.68
CA ALA A 18 5.14 18.58 -4.60
C ALA A 18 5.96 17.72 -5.57
N GLN A 19 6.90 16.96 -5.03
CA GLN A 19 7.51 15.90 -5.79
C GLN A 19 6.40 14.86 -5.97
N LEU A 20 5.78 14.86 -7.16
CA LEU A 20 5.43 13.62 -7.85
C LEU A 20 6.70 12.77 -7.86
N ILE A 21 6.93 11.99 -6.81
CA ILE A 21 7.95 10.97 -6.83
C ILE A 21 7.39 9.80 -7.65
N ALA A 22 7.37 10.00 -8.97
CA ALA A 22 7.28 8.90 -9.91
C ALA A 22 8.48 7.98 -9.65
N GLY A 23 8.24 6.73 -9.28
CA GLY A 23 9.30 5.72 -9.19
C GLY A 23 9.49 5.01 -7.84
N LEU A 24 8.63 5.24 -6.85
CA LEU A 24 8.66 4.43 -5.61
C LEU A 24 7.88 3.11 -5.72
N GLY A 25 7.03 2.99 -6.74
CA GLY A 25 6.29 1.80 -7.12
C GLY A 25 5.94 1.84 -8.61
N GLY A 26 4.90 1.12 -9.00
CA GLY A 26 4.46 0.97 -10.38
C GLY A 26 5.15 -0.17 -11.12
N GLU A 27 5.05 -0.13 -12.45
CA GLU A 27 5.38 -1.25 -13.33
C GLU A 27 6.84 -1.67 -13.26
N ILE A 28 7.08 -2.96 -13.43
CA ILE A 28 8.41 -3.53 -13.66
C ILE A 28 8.37 -4.45 -14.87
N ASP A 29 9.52 -4.63 -15.50
CA ASP A 29 9.69 -5.41 -16.72
C ASP A 29 10.18 -6.84 -16.43
N THR A 30 10.88 -7.05 -15.31
CA THR A 30 11.49 -8.34 -15.00
C THR A 30 11.67 -8.60 -13.51
N MET A 31 11.54 -9.88 -13.13
CA MET A 31 11.89 -10.41 -11.81
C MET A 31 13.40 -10.66 -11.64
N GLU A 32 14.18 -10.59 -12.72
CA GLU A 32 15.62 -10.78 -12.67
C GLU A 32 16.31 -9.70 -11.83
N ALA A 33 17.10 -10.13 -10.85
CA ALA A 33 17.90 -9.25 -10.01
C ALA A 33 18.85 -8.39 -10.86
N THR A 34 19.21 -7.22 -10.32
CA THR A 34 20.10 -6.30 -11.02
C THR A 34 21.52 -6.88 -11.08
N PRO A 35 22.16 -6.99 -12.27
CA PRO A 35 23.49 -7.61 -12.41
C PRO A 35 24.64 -6.84 -11.74
N LEU A 36 24.43 -5.57 -11.39
CA LEU A 36 25.44 -4.70 -10.78
C LEU A 36 25.11 -4.45 -9.30
N PRO A 37 26.13 -4.39 -8.41
CA PRO A 37 25.90 -4.03 -7.02
C PRO A 37 25.18 -2.69 -6.93
N LEU A 38 24.29 -2.56 -5.93
CA LEU A 38 23.66 -1.28 -5.61
C LEU A 38 24.77 -0.22 -5.53
N PRO A 39 24.73 0.86 -6.35
CA PRO A 39 25.79 1.84 -6.32
C PRO A 39 25.88 2.43 -4.91
N PRO A 40 27.10 2.64 -4.39
CA PRO A 40 27.26 3.09 -3.02
C PRO A 40 26.68 4.50 -2.86
N LYS A 41 25.81 4.67 -1.87
CA LYS A 41 25.48 5.96 -1.21
C LYS A 41 24.84 7.09 -2.06
N GLY A 42 24.05 6.78 -3.08
CA GLY A 42 23.24 7.81 -3.75
C GLY A 42 21.96 8.23 -2.99
N GLY A 43 21.56 7.46 -1.98
CA GLY A 43 20.28 7.67 -1.29
C GLY A 43 19.06 7.36 -2.18
N VAL A 44 17.86 7.59 -1.63
CA VAL A 44 16.57 7.26 -2.27
C VAL A 44 16.33 8.09 -3.53
N GLN A 45 16.74 9.36 -3.53
CA GLN A 45 16.53 10.27 -4.67
C GLN A 45 17.31 9.87 -5.92
N ASP A 46 18.53 9.36 -5.77
CA ASP A 46 19.31 8.88 -6.91
C ASP A 46 18.68 7.63 -7.53
N GLU A 47 18.09 6.76 -6.72
CA GLU A 47 17.38 5.57 -7.23
C GLU A 47 16.10 5.98 -7.97
N ILE A 48 15.33 6.91 -7.41
CA ILE A 48 14.17 7.52 -8.09
C ILE A 48 14.59 8.10 -9.45
N ASN A 49 15.66 8.89 -9.50
CA ASN A 49 16.10 9.54 -10.73
C ASN A 49 16.60 8.53 -11.77
N ARG A 50 17.33 7.50 -11.34
CA ARG A 50 17.74 6.38 -12.23
C ARG A 50 16.53 5.65 -12.79
N ASN A 51 15.54 5.41 -11.94
CA ASN A 51 14.33 4.68 -12.31
C ASN A 51 13.46 5.43 -13.30
N ALA A 52 13.38 6.76 -13.21
CA ALA A 52 12.58 7.59 -14.12
C ALA A 52 13.02 7.48 -15.59
N GLY A 53 14.29 7.16 -15.86
CA GLY A 53 14.85 7.00 -17.19
C GLY A 53 15.27 5.57 -17.54
N ALA A 54 14.96 4.58 -16.71
CA ALA A 54 15.39 3.21 -16.93
C ALA A 54 14.64 2.58 -18.11
N SER A 55 15.38 2.05 -19.09
CA SER A 55 14.82 1.25 -20.19
C SER A 55 14.38 -0.15 -19.77
N LEU A 56 14.81 -0.59 -18.59
CA LEU A 56 14.43 -1.86 -17.98
C LEU A 56 14.28 -1.66 -16.47
N ARG A 57 13.07 -1.88 -15.96
CA ARG A 57 12.70 -1.75 -14.55
C ARG A 57 12.72 -3.13 -13.90
N ARG A 58 13.58 -3.31 -12.90
CA ARG A 58 13.82 -4.60 -12.24
C ARG A 58 13.15 -4.65 -10.88
N PHE A 59 12.58 -5.80 -10.52
CA PHE A 59 11.87 -5.99 -9.25
C PHE A 59 12.63 -5.46 -8.03
N ASP A 60 13.90 -5.83 -7.88
CA ASP A 60 14.74 -5.54 -6.71
C ASP A 60 15.05 -4.04 -6.50
N ARG A 61 14.77 -3.20 -7.50
CA ARG A 61 14.90 -1.73 -7.41
C ARG A 61 13.65 -1.03 -6.91
N PHE A 62 12.48 -1.64 -7.08
CA PHE A 62 11.19 -1.02 -6.77
C PHE A 62 10.46 -1.71 -5.62
N TYR A 63 10.68 -3.01 -5.46
CA TYR A 63 9.95 -3.82 -4.51
C TYR A 63 10.87 -4.70 -3.68
N THR A 64 10.41 -4.98 -2.47
CA THR A 64 10.91 -6.03 -1.60
C THR A 64 9.81 -7.07 -1.39
N LEU A 65 10.22 -8.30 -1.03
CA LEU A 65 9.31 -9.41 -0.79
C LEU A 65 9.20 -9.75 0.69
N ASN A 66 7.97 -9.82 1.16
CA ASN A 66 7.62 -10.47 2.41
C ASN A 66 6.99 -11.82 2.06
N ALA A 67 7.82 -12.86 1.90
CA ALA A 67 7.38 -14.19 1.55
C ALA A 67 8.20 -15.27 2.25
N GLY A 68 7.58 -16.42 2.53
CA GLY A 68 8.28 -17.62 3.01
C GLY A 68 9.12 -18.29 1.92
N ASN A 69 8.71 -18.11 0.66
CA ASN A 69 9.40 -18.60 -0.53
C ASN A 69 9.37 -17.50 -1.61
N LEU A 70 10.55 -17.07 -2.08
CA LEU A 70 10.64 -15.97 -3.06
C LEU A 70 10.10 -16.36 -4.44
N SER A 71 10.12 -17.65 -4.79
CA SER A 71 9.58 -18.17 -6.06
C SER A 71 8.04 -18.12 -6.12
N ASN A 72 7.38 -17.70 -5.05
CA ASN A 72 5.93 -17.52 -5.00
C ASN A 72 5.43 -16.27 -5.71
N VAL A 73 6.33 -15.36 -6.10
CA VAL A 73 5.99 -14.19 -6.90
C VAL A 73 6.64 -14.31 -8.25
N THR A 74 5.83 -14.26 -9.30
CA THR A 74 6.28 -14.24 -10.69
C THR A 74 5.61 -13.09 -11.43
N LEU A 75 6.21 -12.70 -12.55
CA LEU A 75 5.63 -11.72 -13.47
C LEU A 75 5.00 -12.46 -14.63
N VAL A 76 3.72 -12.21 -14.89
CA VAL A 76 2.94 -12.90 -15.93
C VAL A 76 2.03 -11.91 -16.67
N PRO A 77 1.54 -12.23 -17.88
CA PRO A 77 0.52 -11.41 -18.54
C PRO A 77 -0.76 -11.30 -17.70
N ASP A 78 -1.44 -10.15 -17.80
CA ASP A 78 -2.74 -9.87 -17.18
C ASP A 78 -3.74 -10.99 -17.53
N PRO A 79 -4.32 -11.69 -16.52
CA PRO A 79 -5.23 -12.81 -16.78
C PRO A 79 -6.52 -12.40 -17.49
N ALA A 80 -6.91 -11.13 -17.48
CA ALA A 80 -8.14 -10.66 -18.11
C ALA A 80 -7.99 -10.38 -19.62
N ASN A 81 -6.83 -9.88 -20.06
CA ASN A 81 -6.64 -9.41 -21.43
C ASN A 81 -5.20 -9.53 -21.99
N GLY A 82 -4.22 -9.87 -21.16
CA GLY A 82 -2.81 -10.03 -21.55
C GLY A 82 -2.07 -8.74 -22.00
N ARG A 83 -2.66 -7.55 -21.83
CA ARG A 83 -2.09 -6.29 -22.35
C ARG A 83 -0.90 -5.75 -21.56
N ARG A 84 -0.80 -6.14 -20.29
CA ARG A 84 0.27 -5.73 -19.36
C ARG A 84 0.75 -6.94 -18.59
N ASN A 85 1.90 -6.78 -17.94
CA ASN A 85 2.37 -7.75 -16.96
C ASN A 85 1.84 -7.39 -15.57
N VAL A 86 1.59 -8.42 -14.75
CA VAL A 86 1.13 -8.31 -13.37
C VAL A 86 1.85 -9.35 -12.51
N PHE A 87 1.82 -9.19 -11.19
CA PHE A 87 2.33 -10.21 -10.30
C PHE A 87 1.33 -11.36 -10.19
N HIS A 88 1.79 -12.59 -10.41
CA HIS A 88 1.09 -13.80 -9.94
C HIS A 88 1.70 -14.20 -8.60
N MET A 89 0.84 -14.36 -7.60
CA MET A 89 1.26 -14.61 -6.23
C MET A 89 0.61 -15.86 -5.68
N VAL A 90 1.43 -16.79 -5.21
CA VAL A 90 0.98 -18.06 -4.61
C VAL A 90 1.31 -18.07 -3.12
N LEU A 91 0.39 -18.55 -2.30
CA LEU A 91 0.66 -18.85 -0.90
C LEU A 91 0.27 -20.29 -0.62
N ARG A 92 1.15 -21.04 0.05
CA ARG A 92 0.89 -22.41 0.49
C ARG A 92 0.94 -22.50 2.01
N ASN A 93 0.17 -23.41 2.59
CA ASN A 93 0.24 -23.64 4.04
C ASN A 93 1.59 -24.26 4.48
N THR A 94 2.33 -24.87 3.55
CA THR A 94 3.68 -25.42 3.75
C THR A 94 4.79 -24.39 3.62
N ASP A 95 4.52 -23.18 3.09
CA ASP A 95 5.54 -22.14 2.99
C ASP A 95 6.01 -21.73 4.38
N PRO A 96 7.30 -21.45 4.62
CA PRO A 96 7.75 -20.91 5.90
C PRO A 96 7.02 -19.62 6.27
N ASP A 97 6.92 -19.33 7.56
CA ASP A 97 6.40 -18.04 8.00
C ASP A 97 7.39 -16.94 7.66
N SER A 98 6.89 -15.83 7.12
CA SER A 98 7.65 -14.58 6.95
C SER A 98 7.09 -13.55 7.91
N ALA A 99 7.96 -12.91 8.69
CA ALA A 99 7.55 -11.99 9.77
C ALA A 99 6.44 -12.57 10.68
N GLY A 100 6.55 -13.85 11.04
CA GLY A 100 5.66 -14.55 11.98
C GLY A 100 4.27 -14.93 11.44
N ALA A 101 4.07 -14.97 10.11
CA ALA A 101 2.83 -15.44 9.53
C ALA A 101 3.00 -15.96 8.09
N LYS A 102 1.97 -16.64 7.57
CA LYS A 102 1.87 -17.03 6.16
C LYS A 102 1.60 -15.81 5.30
N ARG A 103 2.55 -15.49 4.42
CA ARG A 103 2.42 -14.36 3.50
C ARG A 103 3.23 -14.54 2.23
N THR A 104 2.78 -13.87 1.19
CA THR A 104 3.51 -13.59 -0.06
C THR A 104 3.02 -12.21 -0.50
N GLU A 105 3.78 -11.18 -0.14
CA GLU A 105 3.41 -9.78 -0.38
C GLU A 105 4.60 -9.02 -0.99
N VAL A 106 4.30 -8.10 -1.90
CA VAL A 106 5.27 -7.13 -2.42
C VAL A 106 5.11 -5.79 -1.72
N VAL A 107 6.24 -5.12 -1.51
CA VAL A 107 6.31 -3.85 -0.79
C VAL A 107 7.20 -2.88 -1.54
N PRO A 108 6.71 -1.71 -1.97
CA PRO A 108 7.53 -0.61 -2.45
C PRO A 108 8.73 -0.30 -1.55
N THR A 109 9.95 -0.36 -2.08
CA THR A 109 11.19 -0.35 -1.28
C THR A 109 11.42 0.94 -0.49
N TYR A 110 11.03 2.09 -1.04
CA TYR A 110 11.31 3.41 -0.43
C TYR A 110 10.08 4.25 -0.17
N GLU A 111 8.92 3.62 -0.01
CA GLU A 111 7.69 4.33 0.36
C GLU A 111 7.46 4.25 1.87
N TYR A 112 7.57 5.40 2.56
CA TYR A 112 7.16 5.55 3.94
C TYR A 112 6.63 6.98 4.17
N MET A 113 5.36 7.10 4.54
CA MET A 113 4.73 8.40 4.79
C MET A 113 4.30 8.54 6.25
N ARG A 114 5.02 9.36 7.02
CA ARG A 114 4.72 9.58 8.44
C ARG A 114 3.44 10.38 8.65
N GLN A 115 3.31 11.50 7.94
CA GLN A 115 2.17 12.41 8.09
C GLN A 115 1.87 13.13 6.77
N GLY A 116 0.62 13.56 6.61
CA GLY A 116 0.16 14.33 5.45
C GLY A 116 -0.44 13.46 4.35
N VAL A 117 -0.76 14.10 3.23
CA VAL A 117 -1.52 13.49 2.13
C VAL A 117 -0.62 12.62 1.26
N ARG A 118 -1.08 11.39 0.98
CA ARG A 118 -0.47 10.45 0.03
C ARG A 118 -1.54 9.64 -0.67
N TRP A 119 -1.26 9.27 -1.93
CA TRP A 119 -2.17 8.47 -2.73
C TRP A 119 -1.57 7.12 -3.07
N TYR A 120 -2.42 6.11 -3.10
CA TYR A 120 -2.04 4.74 -3.43
C TYR A 120 -3.07 4.16 -4.38
N ALA A 121 -2.63 3.36 -5.35
CA ALA A 121 -3.50 2.45 -6.07
C ALA A 121 -2.90 1.05 -6.08
N ALA A 122 -3.79 0.07 -5.96
CA ALA A 122 -3.46 -1.33 -6.05
C ALA A 122 -4.67 -2.07 -6.64
N SER A 123 -4.41 -3.15 -7.36
CA SER A 123 -5.47 -3.94 -7.96
C SER A 123 -5.25 -5.41 -7.64
N VAL A 124 -6.34 -6.15 -7.46
CA VAL A 124 -6.30 -7.60 -7.26
C VAL A 124 -7.29 -8.29 -8.20
N TYR A 125 -6.86 -9.36 -8.82
CA TYR A 125 -7.68 -10.26 -9.60
C TYR A 125 -7.82 -11.57 -8.85
N PHE A 126 -9.05 -11.94 -8.53
CA PHE A 126 -9.36 -13.23 -7.94
C PHE A 126 -9.66 -14.22 -9.06
N PRO A 127 -8.86 -15.28 -9.24
CA PRO A 127 -9.10 -16.24 -10.29
C PRO A 127 -10.36 -17.09 -10.01
N THR A 128 -10.87 -17.75 -11.05
CA THR A 128 -12.12 -18.55 -10.97
C THR A 128 -12.00 -19.75 -10.04
N ASP A 129 -10.78 -20.19 -9.76
CA ASP A 129 -10.41 -21.26 -8.83
C ASP A 129 -9.93 -20.72 -7.48
N TRP A 130 -10.23 -19.46 -7.15
CA TRP A 130 -9.95 -18.88 -5.83
C TRP A 130 -10.55 -19.73 -4.69
N VAL A 131 -9.70 -20.10 -3.74
CA VAL A 131 -10.08 -20.93 -2.59
C VAL A 131 -10.19 -20.09 -1.33
N THR A 132 -11.35 -20.14 -0.70
CA THR A 132 -11.62 -19.54 0.62
C THR A 132 -11.42 -20.57 1.73
N GLU A 133 -11.19 -20.09 2.95
CA GLU A 133 -11.20 -20.94 4.14
C GLU A 133 -12.62 -21.50 4.36
N SER A 134 -12.73 -22.77 4.77
CA SER A 134 -14.01 -23.42 5.06
C SER A 134 -14.63 -22.96 6.38
N GLU A 135 -13.78 -22.55 7.34
CA GLU A 135 -14.21 -21.96 8.60
C GLU A 135 -14.34 -20.43 8.47
N PRO A 136 -15.45 -19.84 8.95
CA PRO A 136 -15.62 -18.39 8.93
C PRO A 136 -14.60 -17.69 9.82
N GLY A 137 -14.33 -16.41 9.52
CA GLY A 137 -13.47 -15.57 10.35
C GLY A 137 -11.96 -15.78 10.14
N ARG A 138 -11.56 -16.42 9.04
CA ARG A 138 -10.16 -16.53 8.61
C ARG A 138 -9.92 -15.69 7.35
N PRO A 139 -9.74 -14.37 7.49
CA PRO A 139 -9.59 -13.51 6.34
C PRO A 139 -8.26 -13.67 5.65
N VAL A 140 -8.23 -13.34 4.36
CA VAL A 140 -6.99 -13.11 3.61
C VAL A 140 -6.91 -11.62 3.30
N VAL A 141 -5.87 -10.96 3.80
CA VAL A 141 -5.57 -9.57 3.44
C VAL A 141 -4.90 -9.57 2.06
N VAL A 142 -5.48 -8.81 1.13
CA VAL A 142 -4.99 -8.72 -0.26
C VAL A 142 -4.31 -7.40 -0.59
N PHE A 143 -4.63 -6.35 0.16
CA PHE A 143 -3.96 -5.06 0.11
C PHE A 143 -3.99 -4.44 1.50
N GLN A 144 -2.90 -3.81 1.91
CA GLN A 144 -2.85 -3.10 3.19
C GLN A 144 -1.97 -1.85 3.12
N LEU A 145 -2.39 -0.81 3.84
CA LEU A 145 -1.51 0.30 4.21
C LEU A 145 -1.07 0.03 5.64
N ASN A 146 0.16 -0.42 5.77
CA ASN A 146 0.75 -0.86 7.03
C ASN A 146 1.57 0.30 7.64
N SER A 147 1.73 0.31 8.97
CA SER A 147 2.66 1.24 9.62
C SER A 147 3.98 0.52 9.85
N ALA A 148 5.08 1.21 9.56
CA ALA A 148 6.39 0.72 9.94
C ALA A 148 6.43 0.56 11.46
N LYS A 149 7.13 -0.50 11.93
CA LYS A 149 7.23 -0.80 13.35
C LYS A 149 7.74 0.44 14.08
N GLY A 150 6.93 0.94 15.01
CA GLY A 150 7.32 1.92 16.01
C GLY A 150 7.15 1.30 17.39
N VAL A 151 6.72 2.10 18.37
CA VAL A 151 6.49 1.65 19.75
C VAL A 151 5.30 0.71 19.89
N PHE A 152 4.36 0.73 18.94
CA PHE A 152 3.25 -0.23 18.87
C PHE A 152 3.30 -1.05 17.58
N ALA A 153 3.40 -2.37 17.71
CA ALA A 153 3.20 -3.31 16.62
C ALA A 153 1.71 -3.70 16.56
N GLY A 154 0.94 -2.95 15.77
CA GLY A 154 -0.50 -3.10 15.64
C GLY A 154 -0.96 -3.74 14.33
N PRO A 155 -2.28 -4.02 14.19
CA PRO A 155 -2.87 -4.29 12.89
C PRO A 155 -2.70 -3.08 11.96
N PRO A 156 -2.64 -3.29 10.63
CA PRO A 156 -2.44 -2.21 9.68
C PRO A 156 -3.53 -1.13 9.81
N PRO A 157 -3.19 0.16 9.62
CA PRO A 157 -4.18 1.22 9.58
C PRO A 157 -5.31 1.01 8.58
N MET A 158 -5.01 0.34 7.47
CA MET A 158 -5.99 -0.06 6.47
C MET A 158 -5.65 -1.44 5.93
N ALA A 159 -6.63 -2.32 5.83
CA ALA A 159 -6.53 -3.60 5.13
C ALA A 159 -7.80 -3.87 4.32
N LEU A 160 -7.61 -4.42 3.12
CA LEU A 160 -8.65 -5.02 2.30
C LEU A 160 -8.58 -6.52 2.45
N GLU A 161 -9.68 -7.12 2.84
CA GLU A 161 -9.80 -8.54 3.17
C GLU A 161 -10.79 -9.24 2.22
N ALA A 162 -10.43 -10.44 1.78
CA ALA A 162 -11.31 -11.37 1.11
C ALA A 162 -11.63 -12.53 2.05
N SER A 163 -12.92 -12.68 2.40
CA SER A 163 -13.40 -13.77 3.26
C SER A 163 -14.90 -13.96 3.14
N ASP A 164 -15.37 -15.19 3.32
CA ASP A 164 -16.80 -15.52 3.35
C ASP A 164 -17.57 -15.01 2.12
N GLY A 165 -16.95 -15.01 0.94
CA GLY A 165 -17.55 -14.49 -0.30
C GLY A 165 -17.75 -12.97 -0.34
N LEU A 166 -17.06 -12.22 0.53
CA LEU A 166 -17.16 -10.76 0.64
C LEU A 166 -15.79 -10.10 0.55
N LEU A 167 -15.77 -8.87 0.04
CA LEU A 167 -14.67 -7.95 0.19
C LEU A 167 -14.97 -6.98 1.34
N ARG A 168 -14.04 -6.87 2.27
CA ARG A 168 -14.17 -6.01 3.45
C ARG A 168 -13.00 -5.04 3.54
N LEU A 169 -13.32 -3.83 4.00
CA LEU A 169 -12.34 -2.85 4.45
C LEU A 169 -12.25 -2.90 5.97
N HIS A 170 -11.03 -3.01 6.48
CA HIS A 170 -10.69 -2.85 7.88
C HIS A 170 -9.86 -1.58 8.03
N THR A 171 -10.28 -0.69 8.92
CA THR A 171 -9.49 0.49 9.29
C THR A 171 -9.21 0.49 10.77
N THR A 172 -7.97 0.76 11.15
CA THR A 172 -7.57 0.89 12.54
C THR A 172 -6.77 2.16 12.76
N ALA A 173 -7.00 2.87 13.86
CA ALA A 173 -6.19 4.01 14.23
C ALA A 173 -6.02 4.11 15.74
N ASN A 174 -5.00 4.84 16.18
CA ASN A 174 -4.81 5.17 17.58
C ASN A 174 -4.17 6.56 17.70
N HIS A 175 -4.68 7.38 18.62
CA HIS A 175 -4.19 8.76 18.79
C HIS A 175 -3.17 8.94 19.91
N ARG A 176 -2.58 7.86 20.40
CA ARG A 176 -1.47 7.92 21.35
C ARG A 176 -0.20 8.46 20.70
N ASN A 177 0.66 9.02 21.56
CA ASN A 177 2.02 9.38 21.17
C ASN A 177 2.87 8.11 21.03
N ALA A 178 3.88 8.17 20.15
CA ALA A 178 4.79 7.05 19.97
C ALA A 178 5.50 6.70 21.28
N THR A 179 5.89 7.66 22.11
CA THR A 179 6.63 7.40 23.37
C THR A 179 5.77 6.87 24.52
N ASP A 180 4.46 6.73 24.32
CA ASP A 180 3.53 6.34 25.36
C ASP A 180 3.70 4.84 25.68
N THR A 181 3.86 4.46 26.94
CA THR A 181 4.14 3.06 27.35
C THR A 181 2.88 2.24 27.64
N THR A 182 1.72 2.88 27.63
CA THR A 182 0.43 2.22 27.88
C THR A 182 0.07 1.25 26.74
N VAL A 183 -0.91 0.37 26.91
CA VAL A 183 -1.41 -0.49 25.82
C VAL A 183 -2.61 0.21 25.16
N PRO A 184 -2.87 0.06 23.84
CA PRO A 184 -4.09 0.59 23.23
C PRO A 184 -5.34 0.15 24.00
N THR A 185 -6.26 1.08 24.22
CA THR A 185 -7.55 0.85 24.87
C THR A 185 -8.68 1.27 23.92
N ARG A 186 -9.91 0.85 24.20
CA ARG A 186 -11.09 1.31 23.43
C ARG A 186 -11.27 2.83 23.44
N ALA A 187 -10.72 3.53 24.44
CA ALA A 187 -10.81 4.99 24.52
C ALA A 187 -9.86 5.69 23.55
N ASN A 188 -8.75 5.05 23.17
CA ASN A 188 -7.72 5.65 22.32
C ASN A 188 -7.52 4.99 20.95
N ALA A 189 -8.13 3.82 20.74
CA ALA A 189 -8.10 3.10 19.47
C ALA A 189 -9.48 3.06 18.82
N SER A 190 -9.52 3.15 17.50
CA SER A 190 -10.70 2.88 16.69
C SER A 190 -10.43 1.70 15.77
N VAL A 191 -11.39 0.78 15.66
CA VAL A 191 -11.40 -0.31 14.69
C VAL A 191 -12.73 -0.21 13.96
N LYS A 192 -12.71 -0.28 12.63
CA LYS A 192 -13.91 -0.26 11.80
C LYS A 192 -13.79 -1.34 10.74
N THR A 193 -14.89 -2.05 10.50
CA THR A 193 -15.04 -3.02 9.42
C THR A 193 -16.23 -2.63 8.58
N VAL A 194 -16.04 -2.57 7.26
CA VAL A 194 -17.06 -2.22 6.28
C VAL A 194 -17.08 -3.28 5.20
N VAL A 195 -18.27 -3.80 4.84
CA VAL A 195 -18.41 -4.64 3.65
C VAL A 195 -18.44 -3.72 2.44
N LEU A 196 -17.49 -3.91 1.52
CA LEU A 196 -17.40 -3.11 0.29
C LEU A 196 -18.27 -3.69 -0.82
N ASP A 197 -18.18 -5.00 -1.05
CA ASP A 197 -18.94 -5.71 -2.07
C ASP A 197 -18.95 -7.23 -1.81
N LYS A 198 -19.75 -7.96 -2.58
CA LYS A 198 -19.60 -9.40 -2.77
C LYS A 198 -18.36 -9.69 -3.60
N LEU A 199 -17.61 -10.71 -3.17
CA LEU A 199 -16.48 -11.22 -3.93
C LEU A 199 -16.98 -12.03 -5.13
N ARG A 200 -16.81 -11.46 -6.32
CA ARG A 200 -16.93 -12.13 -7.62
C ARG A 200 -15.55 -12.49 -8.15
N LEU A 201 -15.44 -13.69 -8.71
CA LEU A 201 -14.22 -14.25 -9.28
C LEU A 201 -14.12 -13.94 -10.77
N GLY A 202 -12.92 -14.07 -11.34
CA GLY A 202 -12.66 -13.85 -12.76
C GLY A 202 -12.66 -12.38 -13.17
N GLN A 203 -12.40 -11.46 -12.23
CA GLN A 203 -12.35 -10.03 -12.52
C GLN A 203 -11.37 -9.28 -11.61
N TRP A 204 -10.96 -8.10 -12.08
CA TRP A 204 -10.17 -7.14 -11.31
C TRP A 204 -11.03 -6.36 -10.32
N TYR A 205 -10.47 -6.10 -9.15
CA TYR A 205 -10.88 -5.04 -8.24
C TYR A 205 -9.75 -4.04 -8.16
N CYS A 206 -10.03 -2.79 -8.52
CA CYS A 206 -9.05 -1.71 -8.52
C CYS A 206 -9.38 -0.73 -7.41
N PHE A 207 -8.42 -0.49 -6.54
CA PHE A 207 -8.56 0.38 -5.39
C PHE A 207 -7.71 1.61 -5.57
N VAL A 208 -8.29 2.78 -5.34
CA VAL A 208 -7.55 4.04 -5.19
C VAL A 208 -7.79 4.53 -3.78
N VAL A 209 -6.74 4.92 -3.08
CA VAL A 209 -6.80 5.43 -1.72
C VAL A 209 -6.13 6.77 -1.64
N ARG A 210 -6.84 7.76 -1.10
CA ARG A 210 -6.24 8.99 -0.59
C ARG A 210 -6.17 8.90 0.93
N ALA A 211 -4.96 8.97 1.47
CA ALA A 211 -4.75 9.00 2.91
C ALA A 211 -4.15 10.34 3.33
N ASP A 212 -4.83 11.05 4.23
CA ASP A 212 -4.22 12.12 5.01
C ASP A 212 -3.77 11.52 6.35
N TRP A 213 -2.49 11.16 6.40
CA TRP A 213 -1.90 10.46 7.53
C TRP A 213 -1.76 11.38 8.73
N GLN A 214 -2.61 11.18 9.73
CA GLN A 214 -2.56 11.88 11.00
C GLN A 214 -2.86 10.88 12.12
N HIS A 215 -2.00 10.83 13.13
CA HIS A 215 -2.26 10.03 14.32
C HIS A 215 -3.13 10.82 15.32
N ARG A 216 -3.00 12.15 15.35
CA ARG A 216 -3.78 13.00 16.25
C ARG A 216 -5.28 12.93 15.95
N LEU A 217 -6.06 12.99 17.02
CA LEU A 217 -7.51 12.99 16.93
C LEU A 217 -8.00 14.23 16.16
N GLY A 218 -8.96 14.04 15.26
CA GLY A 218 -9.64 15.15 14.60
C GLY A 218 -8.97 15.68 13.33
N THR A 219 -7.80 15.20 12.92
CA THR A 219 -7.01 15.87 11.87
C THR A 219 -6.78 15.06 10.59
N GLY A 220 -7.04 13.75 10.59
CA GLY A 220 -6.80 12.89 9.42
C GLY A 220 -8.06 12.58 8.61
N ALA A 221 -7.83 11.92 7.48
CA ALA A 221 -8.87 11.46 6.57
C ALA A 221 -8.40 10.24 5.78
N LEU A 222 -9.34 9.38 5.40
CA LEU A 222 -9.14 8.29 4.44
C LEU A 222 -10.28 8.32 3.44
N GLN A 223 -9.97 8.24 2.15
CA GLN A 223 -10.95 8.04 1.09
C GLN A 223 -10.52 6.85 0.24
N LEU A 224 -11.46 5.98 -0.08
CA LEU A 224 -11.27 4.80 -0.91
C LEU A 224 -12.28 4.83 -2.04
N TRP A 225 -11.78 4.62 -3.25
CA TRP A 225 -12.55 4.30 -4.43
C TRP A 225 -12.32 2.84 -4.82
N MET A 226 -13.36 2.16 -5.24
CA MET A 226 -13.31 0.80 -5.77
C MET A 226 -13.92 0.82 -7.17
N ASN A 227 -13.14 0.38 -8.17
CA ASN A 227 -13.55 0.35 -9.57
C ASN A 227 -14.03 1.73 -10.09
N GLY A 228 -13.33 2.79 -9.68
CA GLY A 228 -13.63 4.18 -10.07
C GLY A 228 -14.70 4.87 -9.23
N GLU A 229 -15.46 4.11 -8.42
CA GLU A 229 -16.58 4.65 -7.63
C GLU A 229 -16.20 4.86 -6.16
N PRO A 230 -16.69 5.94 -5.50
CA PRO A 230 -16.46 6.15 -4.07
C PRO A 230 -17.03 4.98 -3.23
N ALA A 231 -16.20 4.34 -2.42
CA ALA A 231 -16.58 3.17 -1.62
C ALA A 231 -16.52 3.42 -0.12
N TYR A 232 -15.63 4.31 0.34
CA TYR A 232 -15.51 4.67 1.75
C TYR A 232 -14.87 6.05 1.93
N ALA A 233 -15.30 6.78 2.95
CA ALA A 233 -14.67 8.03 3.35
C ALA A 233 -14.76 8.27 4.85
N THR A 234 -13.70 8.83 5.42
CA THR A 234 -13.66 9.44 6.74
C THR A 234 -13.03 10.81 6.66
N ASN A 235 -13.52 11.73 7.50
CA ASN A 235 -12.96 13.06 7.68
C ASN A 235 -12.83 13.33 9.18
N ASN A 236 -11.85 14.15 9.55
CA ASN A 236 -11.60 14.60 10.93
C ASN A 236 -11.45 13.43 11.92
N LEU A 237 -10.74 12.37 11.53
CA LEU A 237 -10.43 11.22 12.38
C LEU A 237 -8.93 10.91 12.34
N SER A 238 -8.39 10.31 13.39
CA SER A 238 -7.08 9.67 13.29
C SER A 238 -7.12 8.61 12.18
N SER A 239 -6.11 8.62 11.31
CA SER A 239 -6.02 7.68 10.18
C SER A 239 -4.98 6.58 10.40
N HIS A 240 -4.11 6.71 11.41
CA HIS A 240 -3.11 5.70 11.75
C HIS A 240 -2.59 5.86 13.20
N TYR A 241 -1.60 5.06 13.59
CA TYR A 241 -0.90 5.12 14.89
C TYR A 241 0.36 5.96 14.77
N ALA A 242 0.79 6.62 15.87
CA ALA A 242 2.10 7.23 15.89
C ALA A 242 3.20 6.19 15.62
N ASN A 243 4.07 6.48 14.65
CA ASN A 243 5.16 5.60 14.22
C ASN A 243 6.37 6.42 13.78
N GLU A 244 7.54 5.78 13.74
CA GLU A 244 8.80 6.47 13.51
C GLU A 244 9.19 6.56 12.05
N LEU A 245 8.86 5.59 11.19
CA LEU A 245 9.33 5.58 9.80
C LEU A 245 8.28 6.05 8.81
N GLY A 246 7.03 5.61 8.98
CA GLY A 246 5.90 6.02 8.16
C GLY A 246 4.93 4.87 7.87
N ASN A 247 3.87 5.18 7.15
CA ASN A 247 2.93 4.23 6.58
C ASN A 247 3.35 3.84 5.17
N PHE A 248 3.14 2.59 4.78
CA PHE A 248 3.61 2.06 3.52
C PHE A 248 2.65 0.97 2.99
N PRO A 249 2.47 0.88 1.66
CA PRO A 249 1.55 -0.08 1.06
C PRO A 249 2.18 -1.47 0.92
N LYS A 250 1.32 -2.49 0.93
CA LYS A 250 1.65 -3.87 0.54
C LYS A 250 0.48 -4.45 -0.25
N THR A 251 0.77 -5.24 -1.26
CA THR A 251 -0.24 -6.02 -1.99
C THR A 251 0.20 -7.48 -2.09
N GLY A 252 -0.75 -8.41 -2.11
CA GLY A 252 -0.49 -9.83 -2.27
C GLY A 252 -1.41 -10.70 -1.43
N LEU A 253 -0.83 -11.67 -0.71
CA LEU A 253 -1.55 -12.60 0.15
C LEU A 253 -0.96 -12.55 1.54
N TYR A 254 -1.74 -12.10 2.52
CA TYR A 254 -1.42 -12.24 3.93
C TYR A 254 -2.54 -12.96 4.67
N GLN A 255 -2.22 -14.15 5.20
CA GLN A 255 -3.12 -14.93 6.04
C GLN A 255 -2.75 -14.72 7.52
N PRO A 256 -3.51 -13.91 8.27
CA PRO A 256 -3.40 -13.91 9.72
C PRO A 256 -3.76 -15.28 10.30
N GLY A 257 -2.98 -15.73 11.29
CA GLY A 257 -3.17 -17.01 11.95
C GLY A 257 -2.83 -18.22 11.08
N THR A 258 -3.53 -19.32 11.32
CA THR A 258 -3.33 -20.60 10.61
C THR A 258 -4.08 -20.61 9.28
N MET A 259 -3.37 -20.99 8.21
CA MET A 259 -3.91 -21.30 6.89
C MET A 259 -4.29 -22.78 6.83
N HIS A 260 -5.54 -23.12 6.50
CA HIS A 260 -5.97 -24.53 6.41
C HIS A 260 -6.07 -25.03 4.99
N VAL A 261 -6.29 -24.15 4.02
CA VAL A 261 -6.24 -24.55 2.60
C VAL A 261 -4.80 -24.88 2.21
N ALA A 262 -4.61 -25.85 1.32
CA ALA A 262 -3.27 -26.28 0.89
C ALA A 262 -2.53 -25.14 0.19
N SER A 263 -3.23 -24.43 -0.70
CA SER A 263 -2.70 -23.28 -1.42
C SER A 263 -3.82 -22.35 -1.88
N ARG A 264 -3.43 -21.14 -2.25
CA ARG A 264 -4.25 -20.18 -2.99
C ARG A 264 -3.36 -19.27 -3.82
N HIS A 265 -3.95 -18.61 -4.81
CA HIS A 265 -3.25 -17.61 -5.59
C HIS A 265 -4.15 -16.44 -5.98
N VAL A 266 -3.53 -15.30 -6.23
CA VAL A 266 -4.14 -14.11 -6.83
C VAL A 266 -3.21 -13.55 -7.88
N TYR A 267 -3.74 -12.64 -8.68
CA TYR A 267 -2.91 -11.72 -9.44
C TYR A 267 -3.06 -10.34 -8.83
N THR A 268 -1.97 -9.60 -8.74
CA THR A 268 -2.00 -8.21 -8.29
C THR A 268 -1.32 -7.35 -9.32
N ASP A 269 -1.93 -6.21 -9.62
CA ASP A 269 -1.20 -5.16 -10.34
C ASP A 269 -0.14 -4.55 -9.42
N PHE A 270 0.73 -3.75 -10.00
CA PHE A 270 1.71 -2.97 -9.28
C PHE A 270 1.06 -2.00 -8.30
N VAL A 271 1.81 -1.64 -7.25
CA VAL A 271 1.37 -0.57 -6.35
C VAL A 271 1.78 0.76 -6.96
N HIS A 272 0.81 1.56 -7.38
CA HIS A 272 1.06 2.92 -7.86
C HIS A 272 0.95 3.91 -6.70
N ILE A 273 1.85 4.90 -6.68
CA ILE A 273 1.94 5.89 -5.60
C ILE A 273 1.81 7.28 -6.23
N GLY A 274 0.94 8.10 -5.65
CA GLY A 274 0.73 9.48 -6.04
C GLY A 274 1.20 10.46 -4.96
N ALA A 275 1.51 11.68 -5.38
CA ALA A 275 1.85 12.79 -4.50
C ALA A 275 0.60 13.44 -3.91
N ALA A 276 0.78 14.43 -3.04
CA ALA A 276 -0.32 15.08 -2.32
C ALA A 276 -1.36 15.75 -3.25
N ASP A 277 -0.90 16.21 -4.42
CA ASP A 277 -1.66 16.85 -5.49
C ASP A 277 -2.19 15.89 -6.56
N SER A 278 -1.88 14.59 -6.45
CA SER A 278 -2.46 13.58 -7.34
C SER A 278 -3.98 13.49 -7.22
N THR A 279 -4.61 12.94 -8.25
CA THR A 279 -6.08 12.78 -8.33
C THR A 279 -6.49 11.32 -8.35
N MET A 280 -7.79 11.07 -8.10
CA MET A 280 -8.35 9.73 -8.20
C MET A 280 -8.22 9.19 -9.63
N GLU A 281 -8.54 10.02 -10.61
CA GLU A 281 -8.54 9.70 -12.03
C GLU A 281 -7.13 9.33 -12.51
N GLU A 282 -6.11 10.07 -12.08
CA GLU A 282 -4.70 9.79 -12.42
C GLU A 282 -4.24 8.42 -11.94
N LEU A 283 -4.57 8.04 -10.70
CA LEU A 283 -4.18 6.74 -10.17
C LEU A 283 -5.07 5.62 -10.72
N TYR A 284 -6.37 5.86 -10.89
CA TYR A 284 -7.28 4.89 -11.46
C TYR A 284 -6.90 4.52 -12.90
N ALA A 285 -6.50 5.50 -13.72
CA ALA A 285 -6.04 5.29 -15.09
C ALA A 285 -4.82 4.37 -15.21
N ARG A 286 -4.05 4.20 -14.12
CA ARG A 286 -2.91 3.28 -14.07
C ARG A 286 -3.30 1.85 -13.77
N THR A 287 -4.51 1.61 -13.27
CA THR A 287 -5.00 0.27 -12.90
C THR A 287 -5.53 -0.51 -14.11
N PRO A 288 -5.72 -1.83 -14.02
CA PRO A 288 -6.26 -2.63 -15.11
C PRO A 288 -7.77 -2.37 -15.37
N CYS A 289 -8.48 -1.74 -14.43
CA CYS A 289 -9.91 -1.45 -14.57
C CYS A 289 -10.22 -0.25 -15.47
N ALA A 290 -9.22 0.57 -15.82
CA ALA A 290 -9.41 1.75 -16.65
C ALA A 290 -9.51 1.45 -18.17
N GLY A 291 -9.13 0.24 -18.61
CA GLY A 291 -9.21 -0.22 -20.01
C GLY A 291 -7.87 -0.37 -20.73
#